data_AF-A0A1H2YPI0-F1
#
_entry.id   AF-A0A1H2YPI0-F1
#
_cell.length_a   1.000
_cell.length_b   1.000
_cell.length_c   1.000
_cell.angle_alpha   90.00
_cell.angle_beta   90.00
_cell.angle_gamma   90.00
#
_symmetry.space_group_name_H-M   'P 1'
#
loop_
_entity.id
_entity.type
_entity.pdbx_description
1 polymer ?
#
loop_
_entity_poly.entity_id
_entity_poly.type
_entity_poly.pdbx_seq_one_letter_code
_entity_poly.pdbx_strand_id
1 'polypeptide(L)'
;MDEALEILWTYARREPLDSNGETVVPTVNNSIAAIRIIMRLEGWAMGSEKRKVKPSENLELGYVGEKRATPAYATSDKPAHGCIGKVSKNEVGKPFTQPNIDDDDNEGELPFTPTPAQHQYPQPNTAHNNYPSQACACLVAPSPSERGLGERNLLSFTRHTLPSFAPAPFHIAYYEVLTRFAMGEIKKLMITMPPQHGKSEGATRRLPAFVLGQDPDKRIAIVSYNAIKARKFNRELQRIMDDDRYYELFPQTLLAGQASYQEQGRRSRNYARNSDECEIVGYQGSFKTIGVGGSLTGEPVDMLIMDDLYKDASSAWSPVIRQNVADWYDTVASTRLHNDSQQLLVFTRWHMEDLAGRLLEQEGIYDPIENPQGWLLVSFPAIQNRPPSEQDPRAEGEPLWPERHSLEKLLEIKGRSPTVFESLYQQNPQPSQGLMYEEFSCYTDLPSRSYSVAYIDAADSGADYLCALFYKEAEDGNYITDVLYTKDPMEVTETTLTYMLQQHQVERCHIESNNGGNLFVSNLQQRSWDMGNRLTRFNPFHQNQNKTARIFAASASVQKLIKMPLDWKKRFPKFARDLTGYLRVGTNAHDDAPDALTGSIECRQPPKRVSVAEMFGLR
;
A
#
# COMPACT_ATOMS: atom_id res chain seq x y z
N MET A 1 25.91 -40.89 -8.71
CA MET A 1 25.26 -39.58 -8.87
C MET A 1 24.47 -39.28 -7.60
N ASP A 2 23.51 -40.14 -7.29
CA ASP A 2 23.03 -40.63 -5.99
C ASP A 2 23.72 -40.07 -4.73
N GLU A 3 25.03 -40.29 -4.52
CA GLU A 3 25.77 -39.77 -3.36
C GLU A 3 25.72 -38.24 -3.21
N ALA A 4 25.82 -37.49 -4.32
CA ALA A 4 25.64 -36.04 -4.32
C ALA A 4 24.17 -35.63 -4.14
N LEU A 5 23.24 -36.51 -4.53
CA LEU A 5 21.79 -36.32 -4.37
C LEU A 5 21.36 -36.53 -2.92
N GLU A 6 21.91 -37.53 -2.23
CA GLU A 6 21.77 -37.72 -0.78
C GLU A 6 22.32 -36.52 -0.01
N ILE A 7 23.53 -36.04 -0.30
CA ILE A 7 24.08 -34.83 0.33
C ILE A 7 23.14 -33.63 0.13
N LEU A 8 22.60 -33.43 -1.08
CA LEU A 8 21.60 -32.38 -1.33
C LEU A 8 20.32 -32.61 -0.50
N TRP A 9 19.86 -33.85 -0.33
CA TRP A 9 18.72 -34.18 0.53
C TRP A 9 19.02 -34.00 2.03
N THR A 10 20.23 -34.23 2.51
CA THR A 10 20.67 -33.89 3.88
C THR A 10 20.65 -32.37 4.09
N TYR A 11 21.17 -31.60 3.12
CA TYR A 11 21.09 -30.14 3.09
C TYR A 11 19.64 -29.62 3.06
N ALA A 12 18.75 -30.27 2.30
CA ALA A 12 17.32 -29.95 2.25
C ALA A 12 16.61 -30.23 3.59
N ARG A 13 16.95 -31.35 4.25
CA ARG A 13 16.42 -31.76 5.57
C ARG A 13 17.00 -30.98 6.75
N ARG A 14 18.09 -30.23 6.55
CA ARG A 14 18.86 -29.50 7.59
C ARG A 14 19.46 -30.42 8.66
N GLU A 15 19.74 -31.66 8.28
CA GLU A 15 20.44 -32.62 9.12
C GLU A 15 21.91 -32.18 9.31
N PRO A 16 22.52 -32.37 10.50
CA PRO A 16 23.91 -31.99 10.74
C PRO A 16 24.88 -32.81 9.87
N LEU A 17 25.89 -32.15 9.31
CA LEU A 17 26.90 -32.74 8.43
C LEU A 17 28.30 -32.54 9.04
N ASP A 18 29.11 -33.60 9.08
CA ASP A 18 30.55 -33.46 9.32
C ASP A 18 31.23 -32.89 8.06
N SER A 19 31.92 -31.76 8.21
CA SER A 19 32.71 -31.13 7.16
C SER A 19 34.13 -30.90 7.68
N ASN A 20 35.04 -31.85 7.40
CA ASN A 20 36.45 -31.84 7.82
C ASN A 20 36.67 -31.85 9.34
N GLY A 21 35.76 -32.45 10.11
CA GLY A 21 35.85 -32.56 11.57
C GLY A 21 35.01 -31.54 12.34
N GLU A 22 34.29 -30.65 11.64
CA GLU A 22 33.33 -29.72 12.25
C GLU A 22 31.89 -30.07 11.83
N THR A 23 30.99 -30.20 12.81
CA THR A 23 29.57 -30.47 12.59
C THR A 23 28.83 -29.20 12.18
N VAL A 24 28.55 -29.05 10.88
CA VAL A 24 27.85 -27.89 10.30
C VAL A 24 26.37 -28.21 10.12
N VAL A 25 25.48 -27.34 10.61
CA VAL A 25 24.02 -27.43 10.40
C VAL A 25 23.60 -26.53 9.23
N PRO A 26 22.94 -27.05 8.18
CA PRO A 26 22.53 -26.24 7.03
C PRO A 26 21.59 -25.07 7.39
N THR A 27 21.89 -23.90 6.82
CA THR A 27 21.02 -22.72 6.89
C THR A 27 19.80 -22.89 5.97
N VAL A 28 18.72 -22.15 6.23
CA VAL A 28 17.50 -22.17 5.40
C VAL A 28 17.81 -21.84 3.93
N ASN A 29 18.74 -20.91 3.68
CA ASN A 29 19.17 -20.55 2.32
C ASN A 29 19.89 -21.71 1.62
N ASN A 30 20.70 -22.48 2.35
CA ASN A 30 21.39 -23.66 1.81
C ASN A 30 20.38 -24.76 1.44
N SER A 31 19.34 -24.97 2.26
CA SER A 31 18.26 -25.91 1.95
C SER A 31 17.44 -25.50 0.72
N ILE A 32 17.10 -24.21 0.59
CA ILE A 32 16.42 -23.67 -0.60
C ILE A 32 17.28 -23.85 -1.86
N ALA A 33 18.60 -23.64 -1.76
CA ALA A 33 19.52 -23.89 -2.86
C ALA A 33 19.57 -25.38 -3.24
N ALA A 34 19.67 -26.29 -2.25
CA ALA A 34 19.70 -27.73 -2.47
C ALA A 34 18.42 -28.24 -3.15
N ILE A 35 17.24 -27.85 -2.66
CA ILE A 35 15.94 -28.21 -3.25
C ILE A 35 15.85 -27.74 -4.71
N ARG A 36 16.31 -26.51 -5.04
CA ARG A 36 16.36 -26.00 -6.42
C ARG A 36 17.31 -26.78 -7.34
N ILE A 37 18.35 -27.41 -6.79
CA ILE A 37 19.26 -28.27 -7.55
C ILE A 37 18.63 -29.65 -7.73
N ILE A 38 18.05 -30.25 -6.69
CA ILE A 38 17.30 -31.52 -6.75
C ILE A 38 16.21 -31.45 -7.82
N MET A 39 15.34 -30.42 -7.79
CA MET A 39 14.27 -30.24 -8.79
C MET A 39 14.79 -30.15 -10.24
N ARG A 40 16.03 -29.69 -10.44
CA ARG A 40 16.68 -29.67 -11.78
C ARG A 40 17.29 -31.02 -12.16
N LEU A 41 17.85 -31.76 -11.21
CA LEU A 41 18.45 -33.09 -11.43
C LEU A 41 17.39 -34.17 -11.65
N GLU A 42 16.30 -34.13 -10.87
CA GLU A 42 15.16 -35.06 -10.98
C GLU A 42 14.18 -34.67 -12.10
N GLY A 43 14.42 -33.56 -12.81
CA GLY A 43 13.63 -33.17 -13.99
C GLY A 43 12.23 -32.60 -13.69
N TRP A 44 12.00 -32.04 -12.49
CA TRP A 44 10.70 -31.49 -12.06
C TRP A 44 10.39 -30.14 -12.73
N ALA A 45 10.16 -30.17 -14.05
CA ALA A 45 9.86 -29.00 -14.86
C ALA A 45 8.38 -28.56 -14.72
N MET A 46 8.11 -27.53 -13.91
CA MET A 46 6.84 -26.80 -13.97
C MET A 46 6.73 -26.06 -15.32
N GLY A 47 6.06 -26.68 -16.29
CA GLY A 47 6.08 -26.24 -17.69
C GLY A 47 5.29 -24.96 -17.97
N SER A 48 5.92 -23.97 -18.61
CA SER A 48 5.21 -22.84 -19.25
C SER A 48 5.97 -22.17 -20.42
N GLU A 49 6.79 -22.91 -21.18
CA GLU A 49 7.32 -22.42 -22.46
C GLU A 49 6.61 -23.05 -23.68
N LYS A 50 5.96 -22.20 -24.49
CA LYS A 50 5.55 -22.52 -25.87
C LYS A 50 5.80 -21.32 -26.79
N ARG A 51 6.86 -21.39 -27.61
CA ARG A 51 7.04 -20.48 -28.75
C ARG A 51 6.13 -20.90 -29.92
N LYS A 52 5.62 -19.92 -30.68
CA LYS A 52 5.07 -20.07 -32.05
C LYS A 52 6.27 -20.07 -33.05
N VAL A 53 6.22 -20.38 -34.36
CA VAL A 53 5.20 -20.60 -35.42
C VAL A 53 5.90 -21.47 -36.53
N LYS A 54 5.40 -22.02 -37.65
CA LYS A 54 4.26 -21.85 -38.60
C LYS A 54 3.80 -23.27 -39.13
N PRO A 55 2.89 -23.42 -40.13
CA PRO A 55 2.17 -24.69 -40.39
C PRO A 55 2.53 -25.44 -41.68
N SER A 56 2.01 -26.66 -41.80
CA SER A 56 1.64 -27.32 -43.08
C SER A 56 0.51 -28.33 -42.84
N GLU A 57 -0.52 -28.33 -43.68
CA GLU A 57 -1.62 -29.31 -43.66
C GLU A 57 -1.35 -30.50 -44.61
N ASN A 58 -2.08 -31.61 -44.35
CA ASN A 58 -2.39 -32.77 -45.20
C ASN A 58 -1.70 -34.11 -44.88
N LEU A 59 -2.56 -35.14 -44.73
CA LEU A 59 -2.43 -36.57 -45.13
C LEU A 59 -1.18 -37.39 -44.72
N GLU A 60 -1.24 -38.69 -44.44
CA GLU A 60 -2.34 -39.61 -44.05
C GLU A 60 -1.70 -40.89 -43.44
N LEU A 61 -2.51 -41.82 -42.92
CA LEU A 61 -2.27 -43.28 -42.80
C LEU A 61 -0.86 -43.85 -42.53
N GLY A 62 -0.74 -44.65 -41.46
CA GLY A 62 -0.27 -46.05 -41.63
C GLY A 62 1.05 -46.52 -41.00
N TYR A 63 0.93 -47.26 -39.89
CA TYR A 63 1.65 -48.51 -39.55
C TYR A 63 3.19 -48.67 -39.71
N VAL A 64 3.86 -48.83 -38.55
CA VAL A 64 4.82 -49.91 -38.19
C VAL A 64 6.03 -50.21 -39.11
N GLY A 65 7.24 -50.01 -38.57
CA GLY A 65 8.50 -50.58 -39.10
C GLY A 65 9.67 -50.46 -38.13
N GLU A 66 10.45 -51.54 -37.93
CA GLU A 66 11.54 -51.62 -36.94
C GLU A 66 12.95 -51.18 -37.44
N LYS A 67 13.89 -51.08 -36.47
CA LYS A 67 15.34 -51.46 -36.54
C LYS A 67 16.39 -50.55 -37.22
N ARG A 68 17.29 -50.05 -36.35
CA ARG A 68 18.78 -50.10 -36.35
C ARG A 68 19.62 -49.46 -37.50
N ALA A 69 20.80 -48.98 -37.06
CA ALA A 69 22.11 -48.86 -37.75
C ALA A 69 22.50 -47.53 -38.47
N THR A 70 23.32 -46.70 -37.78
CA THR A 70 24.78 -46.40 -38.01
C THR A 70 25.41 -46.55 -39.43
N PRO A 71 26.61 -45.97 -39.71
CA PRO A 71 27.23 -44.67 -39.31
C PRO A 71 28.11 -43.99 -40.42
N ALA A 72 28.71 -42.81 -40.16
CA ALA A 72 30.02 -42.30 -40.67
C ALA A 72 30.35 -40.93 -39.99
N TYR A 73 31.56 -40.46 -39.62
CA TYR A 73 32.95 -40.50 -40.17
C TYR A 73 33.20 -39.57 -41.39
N ALA A 74 34.25 -38.72 -41.47
CA ALA A 74 35.37 -38.42 -40.54
C ALA A 74 36.12 -37.08 -40.87
N THR A 75 37.04 -36.65 -39.98
CA THR A 75 38.22 -35.74 -40.19
C THR A 75 37.96 -34.26 -40.61
N SER A 76 38.79 -33.25 -40.30
CA SER A 76 40.28 -33.20 -40.20
C SER A 76 40.84 -32.21 -39.12
N ASP A 77 42.09 -31.73 -39.29
CA ASP A 77 43.06 -31.46 -38.20
C ASP A 77 43.47 -29.98 -37.90
N LYS A 78 44.27 -29.82 -36.83
CA LYS A 78 44.90 -28.58 -36.30
C LYS A 78 46.05 -28.04 -37.20
N PRO A 79 46.56 -26.81 -36.95
CA PRO A 79 47.73 -26.63 -36.06
C PRO A 79 47.63 -25.37 -35.15
N ALA A 80 48.72 -25.01 -34.42
CA ALA A 80 48.70 -23.98 -33.37
C ALA A 80 49.98 -23.13 -33.24
N HIS A 81 49.83 -21.89 -32.74
CA HIS A 81 50.82 -20.97 -32.14
C HIS A 81 50.04 -19.96 -31.25
N GLY A 82 50.61 -19.21 -30.29
CA GLY A 82 51.96 -19.24 -29.70
C GLY A 82 52.32 -17.92 -28.97
N CYS A 83 52.78 -18.02 -27.71
CA CYS A 83 53.59 -17.04 -26.95
C CYS A 83 52.98 -15.72 -26.39
N ILE A 84 53.29 -15.47 -25.09
CA ILE A 84 53.53 -14.17 -24.39
C ILE A 84 52.33 -13.19 -24.27
N GLY A 85 51.99 -12.60 -23.11
CA GLY A 85 52.47 -12.78 -21.73
C GLY A 85 52.94 -11.49 -21.03
N LYS A 86 52.36 -11.17 -19.86
CA LYS A 86 52.99 -10.39 -18.77
C LYS A 86 52.13 -10.39 -17.50
N VAL A 87 52.79 -10.54 -16.35
CA VAL A 87 52.24 -10.29 -15.01
C VAL A 87 53.00 -9.09 -14.43
N SER A 88 52.33 -8.27 -13.63
CA SER A 88 53.00 -7.48 -12.59
C SER A 88 52.24 -7.67 -11.26
N LYS A 89 52.96 -7.52 -10.16
CA LYS A 89 52.50 -7.83 -8.80
C LYS A 89 53.18 -6.85 -7.81
N ASN A 90 52.77 -6.92 -6.55
CA ASN A 90 53.30 -6.18 -5.39
C ASN A 90 52.92 -4.68 -5.37
N GLU A 91 52.89 -4.00 -4.21
CA GLU A 91 53.33 -4.41 -2.86
C GLU A 91 52.38 -3.96 -1.72
N VAL A 92 52.80 -4.09 -0.46
CA VAL A 92 51.93 -4.04 0.75
C VAL A 92 52.46 -3.04 1.79
N GLY A 93 51.58 -2.27 2.45
CA GLY A 93 51.92 -1.39 3.58
C GLY A 93 50.71 -0.77 4.32
N LYS A 94 50.87 -0.47 5.61
CA LYS A 94 49.93 0.26 6.52
C LYS A 94 50.72 1.43 7.19
N PRO A 95 50.20 2.26 8.15
CA PRO A 95 48.84 2.40 8.71
C PRO A 95 48.34 3.88 8.89
N PHE A 96 47.15 4.02 9.49
CA PHE A 96 46.57 5.14 10.30
C PHE A 96 47.26 6.52 10.42
N THR A 97 46.43 7.58 10.31
CA THR A 97 46.46 8.78 11.19
C THR A 97 45.09 9.46 11.28
N GLN A 98 44.80 10.10 12.43
CA GLN A 98 43.78 11.16 12.59
C GLN A 98 44.45 12.54 12.38
N PRO A 99 43.67 13.64 12.40
CA PRO A 99 43.80 14.56 13.54
C PRO A 99 42.46 15.02 14.14
N ASN A 100 42.55 15.66 15.32
CA ASN A 100 41.45 16.36 16.00
C ASN A 100 41.53 17.89 15.78
N ILE A 101 40.42 18.57 16.10
CA ILE A 101 40.28 19.83 16.86
C ILE A 101 41.50 20.77 16.93
N ASP A 102 41.27 22.04 16.60
CA ASP A 102 41.66 23.22 17.40
C ASP A 102 40.63 24.34 17.19
N ASP A 103 40.41 25.17 18.21
CA ASP A 103 39.41 26.26 18.26
C ASP A 103 39.98 27.62 17.79
N ASP A 104 39.12 28.60 17.45
CA ASP A 104 39.30 30.01 17.87
C ASP A 104 38.00 30.84 17.76
N ASP A 105 37.89 31.90 18.55
CA ASP A 105 36.67 32.69 18.79
C ASP A 105 36.52 33.96 17.92
N ASN A 106 35.27 34.41 17.71
CA ASN A 106 34.92 35.82 17.92
C ASN A 106 33.41 36.10 18.07
N GLU A 107 33.07 37.19 18.78
CA GLU A 107 31.71 37.53 19.20
C GLU A 107 30.97 38.54 18.29
N GLY A 108 29.66 38.69 18.49
CA GLY A 108 28.80 39.65 17.79
C GLY A 108 27.42 39.82 18.45
N GLU A 109 27.33 40.77 19.38
CA GLU A 109 26.23 41.05 20.34
C GLU A 109 24.77 41.00 19.81
N LEU A 110 23.93 40.19 20.49
CA LEU A 110 22.77 40.57 21.34
C LEU A 110 21.88 41.79 20.94
N PRO A 111 20.53 41.77 21.18
CA PRO A 111 19.98 41.65 22.55
C PRO A 111 18.62 40.89 22.71
N PHE A 112 18.00 41.07 23.88
CA PHE A 112 17.10 40.13 24.58
C PHE A 112 15.57 40.24 24.33
N THR A 113 14.85 39.27 24.93
CA THR A 113 13.40 38.98 24.92
C THR A 113 12.53 40.01 25.66
N PRO A 114 11.17 39.91 25.61
CA PRO A 114 10.47 39.11 26.63
C PRO A 114 9.15 38.40 26.19
N THR A 115 8.90 37.22 26.77
CA THR A 115 7.54 36.65 27.04
C THR A 115 6.89 37.39 28.24
N PRO A 116 5.56 37.29 28.54
CA PRO A 116 4.59 36.25 28.17
C PRO A 116 3.13 36.71 27.83
N ALA A 117 2.27 35.76 27.42
CA ALA A 117 0.83 35.74 27.78
C ALA A 117 0.20 34.35 27.52
N GLN A 118 -0.70 33.90 28.39
CA GLN A 118 -1.64 32.79 28.11
C GLN A 118 -3.01 33.41 27.80
N HIS A 119 -3.77 32.91 26.80
CA HIS A 119 -5.24 32.97 26.84
C HIS A 119 -5.92 31.87 26.00
N GLN A 120 -6.59 30.97 26.73
CA GLN A 120 -7.97 30.47 26.51
C GLN A 120 -8.38 29.87 25.15
N TYR A 121 -8.62 28.56 25.18
CA TYR A 121 -9.41 27.82 24.19
C TYR A 121 -10.89 28.26 24.19
N PRO A 122 -11.51 28.50 23.02
CA PRO A 122 -12.95 28.40 22.85
C PRO A 122 -13.39 26.92 22.92
N GLN A 123 -14.47 26.63 23.65
CA GLN A 123 -15.11 25.30 23.64
C GLN A 123 -15.74 25.03 22.25
N PRO A 124 -15.64 23.80 21.70
CA PRO A 124 -16.38 23.44 20.48
C PRO A 124 -17.87 23.35 20.81
N ASN A 125 -18.64 24.33 20.34
CA ASN A 125 -20.07 24.41 20.64
C ASN A 125 -20.86 23.39 19.79
N THR A 126 -21.58 22.47 20.43
CA THR A 126 -22.29 21.37 19.76
C THR A 126 -23.46 21.86 18.93
N ALA A 127 -23.29 21.90 17.60
CA ALA A 127 -24.37 22.15 16.65
C ALA A 127 -24.23 21.28 15.40
N HIS A 128 -25.21 20.40 15.16
CA HIS A 128 -25.45 19.89 13.82
C HIS A 128 -25.92 21.04 12.93
N ASN A 129 -25.38 21.16 11.70
CA ASN A 129 -26.12 21.66 10.55
C ASN A 129 -25.39 21.39 9.22
N ASN A 130 -26.17 21.30 8.15
CA ASN A 130 -25.68 21.10 6.78
C ASN A 130 -24.98 22.37 6.27
N TYR A 131 -23.92 22.22 5.47
CA TYR A 131 -23.34 23.29 4.67
C TYR A 131 -23.37 22.94 3.17
N PRO A 132 -24.01 23.78 2.31
CA PRO A 132 -24.17 23.48 0.89
C PRO A 132 -23.13 24.16 -0.02
N SER A 133 -22.72 23.45 -1.08
CA SER A 133 -22.48 23.97 -2.43
C SER A 133 -21.67 25.27 -2.66
N GLN A 134 -20.72 25.64 -1.79
CA GLN A 134 -19.82 26.79 -2.02
C GLN A 134 -18.32 26.44 -2.12
N ALA A 135 -17.94 25.16 -2.04
CA ALA A 135 -16.54 24.72 -2.08
C ALA A 135 -15.85 24.83 -3.47
N CYS A 136 -16.57 25.21 -4.53
CA CYS A 136 -16.08 25.19 -5.91
C CYS A 136 -15.55 26.54 -6.45
N ALA A 137 -15.27 27.52 -5.57
CA ALA A 137 -14.87 28.85 -5.99
C ALA A 137 -13.71 29.43 -5.15
N CYS A 138 -12.46 29.04 -5.45
CA CYS A 138 -11.25 29.88 -5.28
C CYS A 138 -9.93 29.16 -5.70
N LEU A 139 -9.74 28.87 -6.99
CA LEU A 139 -8.41 28.61 -7.57
C LEU A 139 -8.29 29.33 -8.92
N VAL A 140 -7.70 30.53 -8.92
CA VAL A 140 -7.61 31.37 -10.13
C VAL A 140 -6.37 30.99 -10.96
N ALA A 141 -6.51 29.92 -11.73
CA ALA A 141 -5.77 29.78 -12.98
C ALA A 141 -6.34 30.80 -14.01
N PRO A 142 -5.54 31.24 -15.02
CA PRO A 142 -6.04 32.13 -16.07
C PRO A 142 -7.21 31.51 -16.84
N SER A 143 -8.22 32.31 -17.17
CA SER A 143 -9.54 31.86 -17.62
C SER A 143 -9.51 31.07 -18.95
N PRO A 144 -10.22 29.92 -19.08
CA PRO A 144 -10.24 29.09 -20.30
C PRO A 144 -10.70 29.78 -21.60
N SER A 145 -11.32 30.96 -21.50
CA SER A 145 -11.77 31.80 -22.61
C SER A 145 -10.66 32.21 -23.58
N GLU A 146 -9.42 32.37 -23.10
CA GLU A 146 -8.30 32.87 -23.92
C GLU A 146 -7.72 31.83 -24.89
N ARG A 147 -8.13 30.56 -24.77
CA ARG A 147 -7.65 29.44 -25.63
C ARG A 147 -8.74 28.82 -26.52
N GLY A 148 -9.92 29.43 -26.60
CA GLY A 148 -11.06 28.89 -27.36
C GLY A 148 -11.60 27.56 -26.81
N LEU A 149 -11.44 27.31 -25.51
CA LEU A 149 -11.51 25.95 -24.94
C LEU A 149 -12.88 25.57 -24.33
N GLY A 150 -13.89 26.43 -24.41
CA GLY A 150 -15.13 26.38 -23.61
C GLY A 150 -16.05 25.15 -23.78
N GLU A 151 -15.80 24.26 -24.74
CA GLU A 151 -16.61 23.05 -25.01
C GLU A 151 -15.81 21.73 -24.91
N ARG A 152 -14.51 21.80 -24.62
CA ARG A 152 -13.56 20.69 -24.77
C ARG A 152 -13.19 20.03 -23.43
N ASN A 153 -14.10 19.24 -22.88
CA ASN A 153 -13.82 18.32 -21.77
C ASN A 153 -13.44 16.91 -22.27
N LEU A 154 -12.92 16.04 -21.40
CA LEU A 154 -12.45 14.71 -21.82
C LEU A 154 -13.59 13.81 -22.30
N LEU A 155 -14.83 14.04 -21.82
CA LEU A 155 -16.01 13.30 -22.25
C LEU A 155 -16.46 13.67 -23.67
N SER A 156 -16.44 14.96 -24.04
CA SER A 156 -16.76 15.41 -25.39
C SER A 156 -15.69 14.96 -26.40
N PHE A 157 -14.42 15.09 -26.05
CA PHE A 157 -13.30 14.50 -26.80
C PHE A 157 -13.45 12.98 -27.01
N THR A 158 -13.85 12.24 -25.97
CA THR A 158 -14.00 10.78 -26.07
C THR A 158 -15.20 10.39 -26.93
N ARG A 159 -16.34 11.09 -26.83
CA ARG A 159 -17.49 10.86 -27.71
C ARG A 159 -17.17 11.15 -29.18
N HIS A 160 -16.37 12.18 -29.46
CA HIS A 160 -15.94 12.52 -30.82
C HIS A 160 -14.94 11.48 -31.37
N THR A 161 -13.87 11.16 -30.63
CA THR A 161 -12.82 10.21 -31.05
C THR A 161 -13.17 8.73 -30.85
N LEU A 162 -14.35 8.43 -30.29
CA LEU A 162 -14.93 7.08 -30.21
C LEU A 162 -16.47 7.17 -30.34
N PRO A 163 -17.01 7.32 -31.57
CA PRO A 163 -18.46 7.50 -31.78
C PRO A 163 -19.36 6.36 -31.27
N SER A 164 -18.79 5.19 -30.99
CA SER A 164 -19.49 4.05 -30.37
C SER A 164 -19.53 4.09 -28.83
N PHE A 165 -18.97 5.12 -28.20
CA PHE A 165 -18.96 5.27 -26.74
C PHE A 165 -20.25 5.86 -26.20
N ALA A 166 -21.12 4.99 -25.68
CA ALA A 166 -22.28 5.36 -24.87
C ALA A 166 -21.90 5.39 -23.37
N PRO A 167 -21.73 6.56 -22.73
CA PRO A 167 -21.46 6.65 -21.30
C PRO A 167 -22.71 6.34 -20.46
N ALA A 168 -22.63 5.33 -19.60
CA ALA A 168 -23.53 5.17 -18.45
C ALA A 168 -23.26 6.26 -17.37
N PRO A 169 -24.20 6.55 -16.46
CA PRO A 169 -24.15 7.74 -15.58
C PRO A 169 -22.83 7.95 -14.82
N PHE A 170 -22.24 6.91 -14.22
CA PHE A 170 -20.97 7.03 -13.49
C PHE A 170 -19.80 7.50 -14.36
N HIS A 171 -19.85 7.26 -15.68
CA HIS A 171 -18.82 7.77 -16.60
C HIS A 171 -18.82 9.30 -16.63
N ILE A 172 -19.93 9.99 -16.34
CA ILE A 172 -19.97 11.45 -16.33
C ILE A 172 -19.05 11.97 -15.21
N ALA A 173 -19.27 11.52 -13.97
CA ALA A 173 -18.40 11.87 -12.83
C ALA A 173 -16.95 11.42 -13.04
N TYR A 174 -16.73 10.20 -13.56
CA TYR A 174 -15.40 9.68 -13.85
C TYR A 174 -14.62 10.51 -14.89
N TYR A 175 -15.24 10.88 -16.02
CA TYR A 175 -14.59 11.72 -17.04
C TYR A 175 -14.48 13.19 -16.61
N GLU A 176 -15.34 13.67 -15.72
CA GLU A 176 -15.22 15.00 -15.12
C GLU A 176 -13.97 15.09 -14.22
N VAL A 177 -13.80 14.14 -13.29
CA VAL A 177 -12.59 14.05 -12.44
C VAL A 177 -11.32 13.91 -13.28
N LEU A 178 -11.35 13.13 -14.37
CA LEU A 178 -10.22 13.06 -15.31
C LEU A 178 -10.01 14.36 -16.11
N THR A 179 -11.05 15.16 -16.37
CA THR A 179 -10.90 16.47 -17.03
C THR A 179 -10.22 17.45 -16.07
N ARG A 180 -10.66 17.52 -14.81
CA ARG A 180 -10.02 18.35 -13.77
C ARG A 180 -8.55 17.96 -13.54
N PHE A 181 -8.23 16.68 -13.64
CA PHE A 181 -6.84 16.20 -13.67
C PHE A 181 -6.11 16.68 -14.94
N ALA A 182 -6.68 16.54 -16.14
CA ALA A 182 -6.07 17.06 -17.37
C ALA A 182 -5.80 18.58 -17.35
N MET A 183 -6.63 19.36 -16.64
CA MET A 183 -6.47 20.81 -16.46
C MET A 183 -5.40 21.20 -15.42
N GLY A 184 -4.82 20.24 -14.70
CA GLY A 184 -3.81 20.51 -13.67
C GLY A 184 -4.36 20.82 -12.27
N GLU A 185 -5.68 20.82 -12.07
CA GLU A 185 -6.31 21.10 -10.76
C GLU A 185 -5.97 20.04 -9.71
N ILE A 186 -5.76 18.79 -10.14
CA ILE A 186 -5.50 17.64 -9.29
C ILE A 186 -4.08 17.14 -9.58
N LYS A 187 -3.15 17.30 -8.63
CA LYS A 187 -1.78 16.78 -8.76
C LYS A 187 -1.70 15.27 -8.51
N LYS A 188 -2.44 14.73 -7.52
CA LYS A 188 -2.46 13.29 -7.19
C LYS A 188 -3.89 12.75 -7.20
N LEU A 189 -4.17 11.80 -8.09
CA LEU A 189 -5.50 11.23 -8.31
C LEU A 189 -5.44 9.71 -8.25
N MET A 190 -6.28 9.11 -7.40
CA MET A 190 -6.42 7.66 -7.28
C MET A 190 -7.86 7.27 -7.63
N ILE A 191 -8.03 6.44 -8.67
CA ILE A 191 -9.34 5.96 -9.11
C ILE A 191 -9.42 4.43 -8.98
N THR A 192 -10.31 3.95 -8.12
CA THR A 192 -10.58 2.52 -7.93
C THR A 192 -11.94 2.14 -8.49
N MET A 193 -11.98 1.16 -9.39
CA MET A 193 -13.20 0.76 -10.09
C MET A 193 -13.14 -0.72 -10.55
N PRO A 194 -14.26 -1.47 -10.54
CA PRO A 194 -14.28 -2.88 -10.94
C PRO A 194 -13.81 -3.16 -12.38
N PRO A 195 -13.45 -4.43 -12.69
CA PRO A 195 -13.07 -4.84 -14.04
C PRO A 195 -14.17 -4.53 -15.06
N GLN A 196 -13.78 -4.31 -16.32
CA GLN A 196 -14.68 -4.08 -17.47
C GLN A 196 -15.52 -2.78 -17.44
N HIS A 197 -15.41 -1.94 -16.39
CA HIS A 197 -16.14 -0.65 -16.28
C HIS A 197 -15.43 0.53 -16.99
N GLY A 198 -14.76 0.29 -18.12
CA GLY A 198 -14.18 1.37 -18.94
C GLY A 198 -12.92 2.09 -18.41
N LYS A 199 -12.40 1.73 -17.22
CA LYS A 199 -11.31 2.47 -16.55
C LYS A 199 -10.04 2.72 -17.39
N SER A 200 -9.63 1.76 -18.22
CA SER A 200 -8.45 1.92 -19.10
C SER A 200 -8.74 2.68 -20.40
N GLU A 201 -10.00 3.02 -20.69
CA GLU A 201 -10.35 3.85 -21.85
C GLU A 201 -10.11 5.33 -21.52
N GLY A 202 -10.74 5.83 -20.45
CA GLY A 202 -10.60 7.23 -20.03
C GLY A 202 -9.16 7.55 -19.60
N ALA A 203 -8.68 6.90 -18.55
CA ALA A 203 -7.41 7.22 -17.91
C ALA A 203 -6.17 6.94 -18.78
N THR A 204 -6.22 5.91 -19.64
CA THR A 204 -4.98 5.32 -20.22
C THR A 204 -4.91 5.42 -21.74
N ARG A 205 -6.02 5.78 -22.41
CA ARG A 205 -6.06 6.03 -23.85
C ARG A 205 -6.49 7.46 -24.18
N ARG A 206 -7.64 7.89 -23.63
CA ARG A 206 -8.25 9.18 -23.99
C ARG A 206 -7.53 10.34 -23.31
N LEU A 207 -7.26 10.23 -22.01
CA LEU A 207 -6.54 11.26 -21.24
C LEU A 207 -5.20 11.67 -21.86
N PRO A 208 -4.23 10.76 -22.13
CA PRO A 208 -2.95 11.17 -22.70
C PRO A 208 -3.08 11.79 -24.10
N ALA A 209 -3.98 11.26 -24.95
CA ALA A 209 -4.26 11.85 -26.27
C ALA A 209 -4.80 13.28 -26.16
N PHE A 210 -5.75 13.50 -25.24
CA PHE A 210 -6.37 14.80 -24.98
C PHE A 210 -5.39 15.81 -24.40
N VAL A 211 -4.54 15.40 -23.44
CA VAL A 211 -3.50 16.25 -22.85
C VAL A 211 -2.49 16.69 -23.91
N LEU A 212 -1.95 15.76 -24.72
CA LEU A 212 -1.03 16.10 -25.82
C LEU A 212 -1.69 16.94 -26.93
N GLY A 213 -3.02 16.84 -27.07
CA GLY A 213 -3.80 17.68 -27.98
C GLY A 213 -3.93 19.14 -27.50
N GLN A 214 -3.89 19.38 -26.19
CA GLN A 214 -3.98 20.72 -25.59
C GLN A 214 -2.60 21.33 -25.32
N ASP A 215 -1.64 20.50 -24.93
CA ASP A 215 -0.27 20.89 -24.58
C ASP A 215 0.71 19.85 -25.19
N PRO A 216 1.13 20.05 -26.45
CA PRO A 216 2.02 19.13 -27.16
C PRO A 216 3.47 19.14 -26.66
N ASP A 217 3.82 19.97 -25.66
CA ASP A 217 5.12 19.93 -24.99
C ASP A 217 5.16 18.99 -23.76
N LYS A 218 4.01 18.40 -23.36
CA LYS A 218 3.90 17.49 -22.20
C LYS A 218 4.61 16.16 -22.38
N ARG A 219 5.28 15.70 -21.33
CA ARG A 219 5.98 14.39 -21.27
C ARG A 219 5.22 13.42 -20.37
N ILE A 220 4.58 12.43 -20.97
CA ILE A 220 3.68 11.50 -20.29
C ILE A 220 4.31 10.11 -20.15
N ALA A 221 4.37 9.57 -18.94
CA ALA A 221 4.77 8.18 -18.68
C ALA A 221 3.54 7.32 -18.34
N ILE A 222 3.35 6.23 -19.09
CA ILE A 222 2.25 5.28 -18.91
C ILE A 222 2.83 3.94 -18.44
N VAL A 223 2.35 3.45 -17.30
CA VAL A 223 2.86 2.27 -16.60
C VAL A 223 1.76 1.21 -16.50
N SER A 224 2.13 -0.06 -16.68
CA SER A 224 1.25 -1.19 -16.39
C SER A 224 2.05 -2.41 -15.91
N TYR A 225 1.40 -3.47 -15.40
CA TYR A 225 2.09 -4.62 -14.79
C TYR A 225 3.17 -5.31 -15.66
N ASN A 226 3.12 -5.16 -16.99
CA ASN A 226 4.21 -5.60 -17.86
C ASN A 226 4.32 -4.77 -19.15
N ALA A 227 5.48 -4.90 -19.81
CA ALA A 227 5.77 -4.25 -21.08
C ALA A 227 4.84 -4.67 -22.23
N ILE A 228 4.18 -5.84 -22.16
CA ILE A 228 3.28 -6.30 -23.22
C ILE A 228 1.95 -5.52 -23.18
N LYS A 229 1.40 -5.26 -21.98
CA LYS A 229 0.22 -4.38 -21.79
C LYS A 229 0.60 -2.91 -22.06
N ALA A 230 1.77 -2.45 -21.62
CA ALA A 230 2.25 -1.10 -21.93
C ALA A 230 2.39 -0.84 -23.44
N ARG A 231 3.08 -1.72 -24.17
CA ARG A 231 3.17 -1.68 -25.65
C ARG A 231 1.82 -1.79 -26.35
N LYS A 232 0.81 -2.38 -25.71
CA LYS A 232 -0.58 -2.37 -26.23
C LYS A 232 -1.19 -0.98 -26.10
N PHE A 233 -1.09 -0.33 -24.94
CA PHE A 233 -1.54 1.06 -24.78
C PHE A 233 -0.84 2.01 -25.76
N ASN A 234 0.47 1.85 -25.97
CA ASN A 234 1.23 2.64 -26.96
C ASN A 234 0.56 2.63 -28.35
N ARG A 235 0.29 1.44 -28.90
CA ARG A 235 -0.37 1.30 -30.21
C ARG A 235 -1.83 1.76 -30.21
N GLU A 236 -2.51 1.70 -29.08
CA GLU A 236 -3.90 2.17 -28.95
C GLU A 236 -3.95 3.71 -28.88
N LEU A 237 -2.95 4.35 -28.26
CA LEU A 237 -2.77 5.80 -28.22
C LEU A 237 -2.33 6.35 -29.59
N GLN A 238 -1.33 5.73 -30.25
CA GLN A 238 -0.94 6.09 -31.63
C GLN A 238 -2.16 6.10 -32.56
N ARG A 239 -2.98 5.04 -32.54
CA ARG A 239 -4.21 4.94 -33.35
C ARG A 239 -5.27 5.99 -33.07
N ILE A 240 -5.30 6.59 -31.88
CA ILE A 240 -6.20 7.71 -31.60
C ILE A 240 -5.64 8.97 -32.25
N MET A 241 -4.33 9.19 -32.20
CA MET A 241 -3.65 10.36 -32.77
C MET A 241 -3.47 10.28 -34.30
N ASP A 242 -3.50 9.07 -34.87
CA ASP A 242 -3.53 8.80 -36.32
C ASP A 242 -4.95 8.93 -36.95
N ASP A 243 -6.03 9.07 -36.17
CA ASP A 243 -7.42 9.16 -36.70
C ASP A 243 -7.78 10.60 -37.09
N ASP A 244 -8.47 10.77 -38.22
CA ASP A 244 -8.86 12.09 -38.75
C ASP A 244 -9.62 12.95 -37.72
N ARG A 245 -10.42 12.33 -36.83
CA ARG A 245 -11.17 13.03 -35.76
C ARG A 245 -10.29 13.58 -34.65
N TYR A 246 -9.07 13.08 -34.51
CA TYR A 246 -8.09 13.70 -33.62
C TYR A 246 -7.46 14.93 -34.28
N TYR A 247 -7.12 14.82 -35.57
CA TYR A 247 -6.60 15.93 -36.37
C TYR A 247 -7.62 17.08 -36.54
N GLU A 248 -8.92 16.78 -36.67
CA GLU A 248 -10.01 17.77 -36.66
C GLU A 248 -10.02 18.63 -35.38
N LEU A 249 -9.63 18.06 -34.23
CA LEU A 249 -9.59 18.76 -32.95
C LEU A 249 -8.24 19.43 -32.68
N PHE A 250 -7.14 18.77 -33.05
CA PHE A 250 -5.77 19.11 -32.64
C PHE A 250 -4.78 19.01 -33.82
N PRO A 251 -4.94 19.81 -34.89
CA PRO A 251 -4.17 19.67 -36.13
C PRO A 251 -2.66 19.95 -35.96
N GLN A 252 -2.25 20.57 -34.85
CA GLN A 252 -0.86 20.83 -34.49
C GLN A 252 -0.15 19.64 -33.81
N THR A 253 -0.89 18.69 -33.22
CA THR A 253 -0.31 17.58 -32.46
C THR A 253 -0.15 16.35 -33.36
N LEU A 254 1.00 16.26 -34.04
CA LEU A 254 1.30 15.21 -35.01
C LEU A 254 2.38 14.24 -34.50
N LEU A 255 2.23 12.95 -34.84
CA LEU A 255 3.27 11.94 -34.66
C LEU A 255 4.16 11.84 -35.91
N ALA A 256 5.37 11.29 -35.73
CA ALA A 256 6.28 11.04 -36.84
C ALA A 256 5.59 10.21 -37.95
N GLY A 257 5.74 10.66 -39.19
CA GLY A 257 5.09 10.07 -40.37
C GLY A 257 3.75 10.70 -40.78
N GLN A 258 3.09 11.51 -39.93
CA GLN A 258 1.89 12.27 -40.32
C GLN A 258 2.25 13.64 -40.94
N ALA A 259 3.31 14.29 -40.44
CA ALA A 259 3.71 15.63 -40.90
C ALA A 259 4.06 15.67 -42.39
N SER A 260 3.50 16.63 -43.11
CA SER A 260 3.69 16.77 -44.55
C SER A 260 5.14 17.12 -44.92
N TYR A 261 5.55 16.80 -46.14
CA TYR A 261 6.93 16.99 -46.62
C TYR A 261 7.42 18.46 -46.56
N GLN A 262 6.51 19.44 -46.44
CA GLN A 262 6.85 20.86 -46.38
C GLN A 262 7.49 21.30 -45.06
N GLU A 263 7.20 20.64 -43.93
CA GLU A 263 7.79 21.01 -42.63
C GLU A 263 9.24 20.54 -42.47
N GLN A 264 9.66 19.54 -43.26
CA GLN A 264 11.00 18.95 -43.21
C GLN A 264 12.13 19.95 -43.52
N GLY A 265 11.81 21.10 -44.11
CA GLY A 265 12.73 22.21 -44.33
C GLY A 265 13.28 22.86 -43.04
N ARG A 266 12.61 22.70 -41.89
CA ARG A 266 13.08 23.24 -40.60
C ARG A 266 13.85 22.20 -39.79
N ARG A 267 15.10 21.94 -40.21
CA ARG A 267 16.11 21.09 -39.51
C ARG A 267 15.56 19.73 -39.07
N SER A 268 15.53 18.76 -39.99
CA SER A 268 15.12 17.36 -39.77
C SER A 268 15.62 16.76 -38.44
N ARG A 269 14.76 16.83 -37.41
CA ARG A 269 14.92 16.15 -36.13
C ARG A 269 14.24 14.79 -36.28
N ASN A 270 14.95 13.70 -36.01
CA ASN A 270 14.40 12.35 -36.16
C ASN A 270 13.52 12.01 -34.95
N TYR A 271 12.27 12.46 -34.98
CA TYR A 271 11.30 12.22 -33.92
C TYR A 271 11.08 10.72 -33.69
N ALA A 272 11.19 10.28 -32.44
CA ALA A 272 11.00 8.89 -32.07
C ALA A 272 9.53 8.46 -32.28
N ARG A 273 9.33 7.30 -32.91
CA ARG A 273 8.03 6.61 -32.99
C ARG A 273 8.25 5.10 -33.03
N ASN A 274 8.15 4.45 -31.87
CA ASN A 274 8.38 3.01 -31.71
C ASN A 274 7.30 2.38 -30.80
N SER A 275 7.50 1.15 -30.32
CA SER A 275 6.49 0.45 -29.50
C SER A 275 6.43 0.90 -28.03
N ASP A 276 7.45 1.63 -27.59
CA ASP A 276 7.74 1.93 -26.18
C ASP A 276 7.73 3.46 -25.95
N GLU A 277 7.92 4.26 -26.99
CA GLU A 277 8.04 5.73 -26.95
C GLU A 277 7.61 6.38 -28.26
N CYS A 278 6.98 7.56 -28.17
CA CYS A 278 6.63 8.44 -29.29
C CYS A 278 6.82 9.92 -28.90
N GLU A 279 7.46 10.72 -29.76
CA GLU A 279 7.63 12.18 -29.61
C GLU A 279 6.64 12.94 -30.51
N ILE A 280 6.24 14.16 -30.11
CA ILE A 280 5.38 15.04 -30.90
C ILE A 280 6.22 15.87 -31.87
N VAL A 281 5.85 15.87 -33.15
CA VAL A 281 6.59 16.59 -34.20
C VAL A 281 6.48 18.10 -33.99
N GLY A 282 7.62 18.76 -33.84
CA GLY A 282 7.73 20.21 -33.66
C GLY A 282 7.93 20.67 -32.20
N TYR A 283 7.70 19.79 -31.23
CA TYR A 283 7.61 20.12 -29.81
C TYR A 283 8.63 19.33 -28.96
N GLN A 284 8.57 19.48 -27.63
CA GLN A 284 9.33 18.71 -26.65
C GLN A 284 8.54 17.57 -26.00
N GLY A 285 7.24 17.47 -26.28
CA GLY A 285 6.36 16.49 -25.66
C GLY A 285 6.51 15.09 -26.23
N SER A 286 6.11 14.11 -25.42
CA SER A 286 6.24 12.70 -25.73
C SER A 286 5.28 11.86 -24.89
N PHE A 287 5.03 10.61 -25.33
CA PHE A 287 4.52 9.57 -24.45
C PHE A 287 5.43 8.34 -24.45
N LYS A 288 5.76 7.87 -23.24
CA LYS A 288 6.56 6.67 -22.99
C LYS A 288 5.70 5.63 -22.28
N THR A 289 5.79 4.36 -22.68
CA THR A 289 4.95 3.27 -22.16
C THR A 289 5.83 2.14 -21.65
N ILE A 290 5.81 1.88 -20.33
CA ILE A 290 6.69 0.91 -19.67
C ILE A 290 5.93 -0.11 -18.82
N GLY A 291 6.55 -1.28 -18.63
CA GLY A 291 6.14 -2.21 -17.59
C GLY A 291 6.72 -1.82 -16.23
N VAL A 292 6.09 -2.27 -15.13
CA VAL A 292 6.76 -2.34 -13.81
C VAL A 292 8.10 -3.08 -13.96
N GLY A 293 9.16 -2.58 -13.31
CA GLY A 293 10.53 -3.07 -13.49
C GLY A 293 11.22 -2.57 -14.76
N GLY A 294 10.52 -1.83 -15.63
CA GLY A 294 11.11 -1.13 -16.78
C GLY A 294 11.87 0.13 -16.36
N SER A 295 12.85 0.54 -17.17
CA SER A 295 13.67 1.72 -16.91
C SER A 295 13.02 3.01 -17.43
N LEU A 296 12.83 3.98 -16.55
CA LEU A 296 12.41 5.34 -16.89
C LEU A 296 13.65 6.25 -16.83
N THR A 297 14.18 6.63 -18.00
CA THR A 297 15.52 7.22 -18.17
C THR A 297 15.52 8.54 -18.92
N GLY A 298 16.40 9.46 -18.51
CA GLY A 298 16.85 10.59 -19.32
C GLY A 298 16.13 11.91 -19.06
N GLU A 299 14.83 11.88 -18.81
CA GLU A 299 13.99 13.09 -18.84
C GLU A 299 12.97 13.16 -17.68
N PRO A 300 12.51 14.38 -17.30
CA PRO A 300 11.41 14.56 -16.35
C PRO A 300 10.06 14.14 -16.96
N VAL A 301 9.09 13.86 -16.09
CA VAL A 301 7.73 13.44 -16.46
C VAL A 301 6.70 14.42 -15.90
N ASP A 302 5.95 15.09 -16.79
CA ASP A 302 4.83 15.95 -16.40
C ASP A 302 3.65 15.15 -15.84
N MET A 303 3.39 13.96 -16.39
CA MET A 303 2.21 13.16 -16.05
C MET A 303 2.53 11.66 -16.01
N LEU A 304 2.40 11.06 -14.83
CA LEU A 304 2.59 9.63 -14.58
C LEU A 304 1.23 8.94 -14.46
N ILE A 305 0.89 8.06 -15.40
CA ILE A 305 -0.34 7.27 -15.44
C ILE A 305 0.00 5.81 -15.12
N MET A 306 -0.63 5.25 -14.09
CA MET A 306 -0.39 3.89 -13.59
C MET A 306 -1.68 3.07 -13.69
N ASP A 307 -1.78 2.16 -14.69
CA ASP A 307 -2.98 1.33 -14.97
C ASP A 307 -2.68 -0.16 -14.73
N ASP A 308 -3.38 -0.76 -13.76
CA ASP A 308 -3.18 -2.16 -13.32
C ASP A 308 -1.71 -2.56 -13.22
N LEU A 309 -1.05 -2.16 -12.14
CA LEU A 309 0.35 -2.51 -11.84
C LEU A 309 0.54 -3.99 -11.44
N TYR A 310 -0.56 -4.71 -11.18
CA TYR A 310 -0.57 -6.14 -10.87
C TYR A 310 -1.31 -6.91 -11.98
N LYS A 311 -0.84 -8.13 -12.26
CA LYS A 311 -1.33 -8.99 -13.36
C LYS A 311 -2.66 -9.68 -13.03
N ASP A 312 -2.77 -10.15 -11.79
CA ASP A 312 -3.83 -11.01 -11.25
C ASP A 312 -3.76 -11.07 -9.71
N ALA A 313 -4.73 -11.75 -9.08
CA ALA A 313 -4.78 -11.96 -7.63
C ALA A 313 -3.47 -12.51 -7.04
N SER A 314 -2.85 -13.49 -7.69
CA SER A 314 -1.62 -14.12 -7.18
C SER A 314 -0.46 -13.11 -7.14
N SER A 315 -0.34 -12.28 -8.18
CA SER A 315 0.65 -11.20 -8.20
C SER A 315 0.40 -10.11 -7.15
N ALA A 316 -0.86 -9.80 -6.81
CA ALA A 316 -1.18 -8.82 -5.78
C ALA A 316 -1.10 -9.40 -4.35
N TRP A 317 -1.36 -10.69 -4.17
CA TRP A 317 -1.29 -11.38 -2.87
C TRP A 317 0.13 -11.83 -2.49
N SER A 318 1.06 -11.92 -3.45
CA SER A 318 2.49 -12.13 -3.16
C SER A 318 3.13 -10.89 -2.52
N PRO A 319 3.62 -10.95 -1.26
CA PRO A 319 4.27 -9.81 -0.62
C PRO A 319 5.54 -9.36 -1.37
N VAL A 320 6.29 -10.32 -1.94
CA VAL A 320 7.48 -10.04 -2.75
C VAL A 320 7.14 -9.22 -3.99
N ILE A 321 6.02 -9.50 -4.65
CA ILE A 321 5.60 -8.71 -5.83
C ILE A 321 5.05 -7.35 -5.41
N ARG A 322 4.33 -7.25 -4.27
CA ARG A 322 3.93 -5.94 -3.71
C ARG A 322 5.14 -5.07 -3.41
N GLN A 323 6.15 -5.61 -2.73
CA GLN A 323 7.39 -4.90 -2.43
C GLN A 323 8.13 -4.49 -3.72
N ASN A 324 8.30 -5.40 -4.68
CA ASN A 324 8.94 -5.07 -5.97
C ASN A 324 8.23 -3.95 -6.75
N VAL A 325 6.88 -3.88 -6.68
CA VAL A 325 6.10 -2.78 -7.30
C VAL A 325 6.37 -1.45 -6.58
N ALA A 326 6.42 -1.48 -5.24
CA ALA A 326 6.64 -0.29 -4.43
C ALA A 326 8.09 0.22 -4.50
N ASP A 327 9.08 -0.66 -4.36
CA ASP A 327 10.51 -0.32 -4.53
C ASP A 327 10.78 0.26 -5.92
N TRP A 328 10.13 -0.25 -6.96
CA TRP A 328 10.22 0.29 -8.31
C TRP A 328 9.55 1.68 -8.42
N TYR A 329 8.41 1.90 -7.77
CA TYR A 329 7.81 3.23 -7.69
C TYR A 329 8.74 4.21 -6.97
N ASP A 330 9.20 3.85 -5.77
CA ASP A 330 10.02 4.66 -4.87
C ASP A 330 11.41 5.02 -5.47
N THR A 331 11.99 4.15 -6.31
CA THR A 331 13.33 4.36 -6.88
C THR A 331 13.34 4.78 -8.35
N VAL A 332 12.34 4.42 -9.16
CA VAL A 332 12.34 4.65 -10.62
C VAL A 332 11.23 5.59 -11.10
N ALA A 333 10.02 5.49 -10.54
CA ALA A 333 8.87 6.28 -11.01
C ALA A 333 8.82 7.66 -10.36
N SER A 334 8.85 7.71 -9.02
CA SER A 334 8.83 8.96 -8.24
C SER A 334 10.04 9.85 -8.55
N THR A 335 11.21 9.26 -8.78
CA THR A 335 12.48 9.96 -9.06
C THR A 335 12.56 10.62 -10.44
N ARG A 336 11.46 10.68 -11.18
CA ARG A 336 11.29 11.44 -12.45
C ARG A 336 10.23 12.52 -12.38
N LEU A 337 9.56 12.63 -11.23
CA LEU A 337 8.58 13.67 -10.96
C LEU A 337 9.30 14.93 -10.46
N HIS A 338 8.79 16.08 -10.86
CA HIS A 338 9.13 17.40 -10.36
C HIS A 338 7.93 17.99 -9.60
N ASN A 339 8.11 19.14 -8.96
CA ASN A 339 7.07 19.77 -8.11
C ASN A 339 5.72 19.98 -8.82
N ASP A 340 5.73 20.10 -10.15
CA ASP A 340 4.55 20.30 -10.96
C ASP A 340 3.94 19.03 -11.57
N SER A 341 4.63 17.89 -11.46
CA SER A 341 4.18 16.63 -12.03
C SER A 341 2.84 16.17 -11.45
N GLN A 342 2.09 15.45 -12.28
CA GLN A 342 0.81 14.88 -11.94
C GLN A 342 0.89 13.35 -11.90
N GLN A 343 0.13 12.73 -11.00
CA GLN A 343 0.07 11.29 -10.81
C GLN A 343 -1.35 10.77 -10.84
N LEU A 344 -1.62 9.80 -11.70
CA LEU A 344 -2.89 9.08 -11.80
C LEU A 344 -2.67 7.58 -11.56
N LEU A 345 -3.15 7.07 -10.43
CA LEU A 345 -3.21 5.64 -10.17
C LEU A 345 -4.64 5.14 -10.44
N VAL A 346 -4.82 4.39 -11.54
CA VAL A 346 -6.12 3.79 -11.91
C VAL A 346 -6.06 2.28 -11.74
N PHE A 347 -6.91 1.75 -10.85
CA PHE A 347 -6.77 0.37 -10.38
C PHE A 347 -8.09 -0.32 -10.08
N THR A 348 -8.02 -1.64 -9.93
CA THR A 348 -9.06 -2.47 -9.30
C THR A 348 -8.39 -3.11 -8.09
N ARG A 349 -8.86 -2.85 -6.86
CA ARG A 349 -8.16 -3.30 -5.64
C ARG A 349 -8.10 -4.84 -5.52
N TRP A 350 -7.01 -5.35 -4.95
CA TRP A 350 -6.85 -6.80 -4.67
C TRP A 350 -6.35 -7.12 -3.26
N HIS A 351 -5.61 -6.21 -2.63
CA HIS A 351 -4.99 -6.40 -1.32
C HIS A 351 -4.94 -5.08 -0.54
N MET A 352 -4.92 -5.09 0.80
CA MET A 352 -4.82 -3.84 1.57
C MET A 352 -3.51 -3.10 1.24
N GLU A 353 -2.38 -3.81 1.31
CA GLU A 353 -1.03 -3.31 1.04
C GLU A 353 -0.66 -3.20 -0.45
N ASP A 354 -1.61 -3.29 -1.40
CA ASP A 354 -1.28 -2.96 -2.79
C ASP A 354 -0.82 -1.48 -2.90
N LEU A 355 -0.12 -1.08 -3.98
CA LEU A 355 0.51 0.26 -4.05
C LEU A 355 -0.46 1.40 -3.71
N ALA A 356 -1.73 1.27 -4.07
CA ALA A 356 -2.79 2.20 -3.68
C ALA A 356 -2.91 2.36 -2.16
N GLY A 357 -2.94 1.25 -1.41
CA GLY A 357 -2.98 1.29 0.06
C GLY A 357 -1.70 1.81 0.70
N ARG A 358 -0.53 1.42 0.20
CA ARG A 358 0.77 1.92 0.71
C ARG A 358 0.90 3.44 0.52
N LEU A 359 0.52 3.97 -0.64
CA LEU A 359 0.51 5.42 -0.89
C LEU A 359 -0.54 6.16 -0.05
N LEU A 360 -1.71 5.57 0.20
CA LEU A 360 -2.72 6.15 1.09
C LEU A 360 -2.29 6.14 2.57
N GLU A 361 -1.48 5.18 3.00
CA GLU A 361 -0.89 5.16 4.35
C GLU A 361 0.28 6.15 4.50
N GLN A 362 1.13 6.28 3.47
CA GLN A 362 2.33 7.13 3.51
C GLN A 362 2.04 8.61 3.22
N GLU A 363 1.12 8.91 2.30
CA GLU A 363 0.86 10.27 1.80
C GLU A 363 -0.56 10.77 2.14
N GLY A 364 -1.44 9.89 2.65
CA GLY A 364 -2.80 10.22 3.06
C GLY A 364 -3.79 10.47 1.91
N ILE A 365 -5.06 10.62 2.29
CA ILE A 365 -6.12 11.15 1.41
C ILE A 365 -5.98 12.68 1.35
N TYR A 366 -6.28 13.27 0.20
CA TYR A 366 -6.35 14.72 0.02
C TYR A 366 -7.44 15.35 0.90
N ASP A 367 -7.07 16.36 1.67
CA ASP A 367 -7.99 17.30 2.32
C ASP A 367 -7.48 18.74 2.07
N PRO A 368 -8.33 19.72 1.68
CA PRO A 368 -7.87 21.06 1.32
C PRO A 368 -7.24 21.85 2.48
N ILE A 369 -7.41 21.42 3.73
CA ILE A 369 -6.91 22.08 4.95
C ILE A 369 -5.88 21.19 5.65
N GLU A 370 -6.22 19.93 5.92
CA GLU A 370 -5.38 19.02 6.72
C GLU A 370 -4.30 18.31 5.89
N ASN A 371 -4.53 18.04 4.60
CA ASN A 371 -3.57 17.35 3.74
C ASN A 371 -3.68 17.76 2.26
N PRO A 372 -3.29 19.00 1.89
CA PRO A 372 -3.42 19.50 0.52
C PRO A 372 -2.46 18.83 -0.48
N GLN A 373 -1.60 17.91 -0.03
CA GLN A 373 -0.66 17.13 -0.84
C GLN A 373 -1.00 15.63 -0.90
N GLY A 374 -2.12 15.21 -0.29
CA GLY A 374 -2.59 13.82 -0.33
C GLY A 374 -3.19 13.39 -1.67
N TRP A 375 -3.63 12.14 -1.73
CA TRP A 375 -4.29 11.59 -2.93
C TRP A 375 -5.79 11.88 -2.92
N LEU A 376 -6.30 12.50 -3.99
CA LEU A 376 -7.75 12.55 -4.21
C LEU A 376 -8.24 11.15 -4.60
N LEU A 377 -8.88 10.47 -3.66
CA LEU A 377 -9.39 9.11 -3.84
C LEU A 377 -10.85 9.12 -4.31
N VAL A 378 -11.08 8.60 -5.51
CA VAL A 378 -12.43 8.40 -6.08
C VAL A 378 -12.65 6.89 -6.29
N SER A 379 -13.68 6.34 -5.65
CA SER A 379 -13.91 4.89 -5.64
C SER A 379 -15.35 4.55 -6.04
N PHE A 380 -15.50 3.80 -7.13
CA PHE A 380 -16.79 3.35 -7.64
C PHE A 380 -17.02 1.87 -7.28
N PRO A 381 -17.84 1.53 -6.28
CA PRO A 381 -18.15 0.14 -5.94
C PRO A 381 -19.17 -0.47 -6.90
N ALA A 382 -19.05 -1.75 -7.25
CA ALA A 382 -19.92 -2.41 -8.21
C ALA A 382 -21.40 -2.41 -7.81
N ILE A 383 -21.68 -2.56 -6.51
CA ILE A 383 -22.99 -2.32 -5.89
C ILE A 383 -22.81 -1.14 -4.93
N GLN A 384 -23.68 -0.14 -4.95
CA GLN A 384 -23.59 0.98 -4.02
C GLN A 384 -23.76 0.49 -2.57
N ASN A 385 -22.86 0.90 -1.68
CA ASN A 385 -22.81 0.51 -0.27
C ASN A 385 -22.55 1.70 0.67
N ARG A 386 -22.92 2.91 0.21
CA ARG A 386 -22.82 4.19 0.91
C ARG A 386 -24.04 5.05 0.52
N PRO A 387 -24.41 6.05 1.33
CA PRO A 387 -25.40 7.04 0.92
C PRO A 387 -25.02 7.76 -0.39
N PRO A 388 -26.01 8.21 -1.19
CA PRO A 388 -25.77 8.95 -2.43
C PRO A 388 -24.85 10.16 -2.24
N SER A 389 -23.99 10.42 -3.23
CA SER A 389 -23.04 11.52 -3.23
C SER A 389 -22.98 12.20 -4.61
N GLU A 390 -22.34 13.36 -4.70
CA GLU A 390 -22.12 14.06 -5.98
C GLU A 390 -21.28 13.24 -6.98
N GLN A 391 -20.32 12.46 -6.48
CA GLN A 391 -19.47 11.58 -7.31
C GLN A 391 -20.20 10.29 -7.73
N ASP A 392 -21.12 9.80 -6.90
CA ASP A 392 -21.88 8.57 -7.11
C ASP A 392 -23.30 8.73 -6.52
N PRO A 393 -24.28 9.19 -7.32
CA PRO A 393 -25.63 9.53 -6.85
C PRO A 393 -26.57 8.33 -6.75
N ARG A 394 -26.07 7.11 -6.95
CA ARG A 394 -26.83 5.86 -6.81
C ARG A 394 -27.37 5.68 -5.39
N ALA A 395 -28.55 5.07 -5.28
CA ALA A 395 -29.08 4.57 -4.02
C ALA A 395 -28.37 3.27 -3.59
N GLU A 396 -28.35 2.98 -2.28
CA GLU A 396 -27.76 1.75 -1.75
C GLU A 396 -28.39 0.49 -2.36
N GLY A 397 -27.55 -0.47 -2.76
CA GLY A 397 -27.95 -1.67 -3.49
C GLY A 397 -27.97 -1.54 -5.02
N GLU A 398 -27.87 -0.34 -5.61
CA GLU A 398 -27.89 -0.19 -7.07
C GLU A 398 -26.56 -0.61 -7.74
N PRO A 399 -26.60 -1.31 -8.89
CA PRO A 399 -25.41 -1.69 -9.64
C PRO A 399 -24.77 -0.48 -10.38
N LEU A 400 -23.45 -0.50 -10.55
CA LEU A 400 -22.68 0.59 -11.17
C LEU A 400 -22.93 0.72 -12.69
N TRP A 401 -23.11 -0.41 -13.37
CA TRP A 401 -23.38 -0.45 -14.81
C TRP A 401 -24.35 -1.61 -15.16
N PRO A 402 -25.66 -1.49 -14.84
CA PRO A 402 -26.62 -2.59 -14.99
C PRO A 402 -26.66 -3.22 -16.38
N GLU A 403 -26.48 -2.42 -17.45
CA GLU A 403 -26.49 -2.85 -18.86
C GLU A 403 -25.28 -3.75 -19.24
N ARG A 404 -24.25 -3.83 -18.39
CA ARG A 404 -23.09 -4.73 -18.53
C ARG A 404 -22.99 -5.75 -17.40
N HIS A 405 -23.39 -5.34 -16.19
CA HIS A 405 -23.25 -6.07 -14.95
C HIS A 405 -24.55 -5.89 -14.12
N SER A 406 -25.57 -6.69 -14.44
CA SER A 406 -26.83 -6.69 -13.71
C SER A 406 -26.64 -7.06 -12.23
N LEU A 407 -27.58 -6.64 -11.37
CA LEU A 407 -27.53 -6.90 -9.94
C LEU A 407 -27.48 -8.41 -9.64
N GLU A 408 -28.30 -9.23 -10.32
CA GLU A 408 -28.27 -10.70 -10.19
C GLU A 408 -26.87 -11.28 -10.48
N LYS A 409 -26.24 -10.85 -11.58
CA LYS A 409 -24.89 -11.28 -11.96
C LYS A 409 -23.84 -10.88 -10.92
N LEU A 410 -23.98 -9.70 -10.32
CA LEU A 410 -23.09 -9.26 -9.23
C LEU A 410 -23.32 -10.06 -7.94
N LEU A 411 -24.58 -10.35 -7.59
CA LEU A 411 -24.95 -11.18 -6.44
C LEU A 411 -24.50 -12.65 -6.60
N GLU A 412 -24.57 -13.22 -7.81
CA GLU A 412 -23.97 -14.53 -8.11
C GLU A 412 -22.47 -14.55 -7.84
N ILE A 413 -21.75 -13.51 -8.29
CA ILE A 413 -20.29 -13.42 -8.08
C ILE A 413 -19.99 -13.25 -6.59
N LYS A 414 -20.77 -12.43 -5.86
CA LYS A 414 -20.67 -12.28 -4.41
C LYS A 414 -20.91 -13.61 -3.68
N GLY A 415 -21.93 -14.37 -4.07
CA GLY A 415 -22.23 -15.69 -3.50
C GLY A 415 -21.14 -16.73 -3.77
N ARG A 416 -20.48 -16.68 -4.94
CA ARG A 416 -19.38 -17.60 -5.28
C ARG A 416 -18.08 -17.30 -4.54
N SER A 417 -17.76 -16.05 -4.23
CA SER A 417 -16.50 -15.67 -3.56
C SER A 417 -16.60 -14.30 -2.87
N PRO A 418 -17.15 -14.21 -1.64
CA PRO A 418 -17.39 -12.95 -0.94
C PRO A 418 -16.14 -12.05 -0.81
N THR A 419 -15.01 -12.61 -0.35
CA THR A 419 -13.75 -11.84 -0.18
C THR A 419 -13.23 -11.28 -1.50
N VAL A 420 -13.36 -12.04 -2.59
CA VAL A 420 -12.98 -11.59 -3.94
C VAL A 420 -13.96 -10.53 -4.46
N PHE A 421 -15.24 -10.61 -4.09
CA PHE A 421 -16.21 -9.57 -4.42
C PHE A 421 -15.91 -8.26 -3.69
N GLU A 422 -15.65 -8.29 -2.38
CA GLU A 422 -15.33 -7.06 -1.63
C GLU A 422 -14.05 -6.39 -2.19
N SER A 423 -12.98 -7.16 -2.44
CA SER A 423 -11.75 -6.62 -3.07
C SER A 423 -12.01 -6.06 -4.48
N LEU A 424 -12.38 -6.92 -5.44
CA LEU A 424 -12.37 -6.56 -6.87
C LEU A 424 -13.57 -5.73 -7.30
N TYR A 425 -14.71 -5.88 -6.62
CA TYR A 425 -15.97 -5.27 -7.03
C TYR A 425 -16.33 -4.09 -6.13
N GLN A 426 -16.27 -4.22 -4.81
CA GLN A 426 -16.53 -3.11 -3.88
C GLN A 426 -15.32 -2.18 -3.65
N GLN A 427 -14.15 -2.49 -4.22
CA GLN A 427 -12.88 -1.77 -4.01
C GLN A 427 -12.42 -1.75 -2.54
N ASN A 428 -12.90 -2.71 -1.76
CA ASN A 428 -12.72 -2.84 -0.32
C ASN A 428 -11.91 -4.12 -0.03
N PRO A 429 -10.58 -4.12 -0.26
CA PRO A 429 -9.78 -5.32 -0.10
C PRO A 429 -9.69 -5.71 1.38
N GLN A 430 -10.23 -6.88 1.71
CA GLN A 430 -10.14 -7.48 3.03
C GLN A 430 -8.98 -8.50 3.07
N PRO A 431 -8.33 -8.70 4.23
CA PRO A 431 -7.22 -9.64 4.32
C PRO A 431 -7.68 -11.09 4.12
N SER A 432 -6.93 -11.84 3.33
CA SER A 432 -7.29 -13.20 2.90
C SER A 432 -7.37 -14.23 4.04
N GLN A 433 -6.69 -13.97 5.15
CA GLN A 433 -6.69 -14.81 6.36
C GLN A 433 -7.84 -14.48 7.34
N GLY A 434 -8.61 -13.43 7.07
CA GLY A 434 -9.66 -12.92 7.94
C GLY A 434 -9.12 -12.11 9.13
N LEU A 435 -9.80 -11.02 9.45
CA LEU A 435 -9.53 -10.23 10.65
C LEU A 435 -9.86 -11.03 11.90
N MET A 436 -9.04 -10.89 12.94
CA MET A 436 -9.30 -11.46 14.26
C MET A 436 -10.60 -10.88 14.82
N TYR A 437 -10.65 -9.55 14.85
CA TYR A 437 -11.72 -8.76 15.41
C TYR A 437 -12.65 -8.22 14.32
N GLU A 438 -13.92 -8.10 14.68
CA GLU A 438 -14.94 -7.37 13.93
C GLU A 438 -15.11 -5.97 14.56
N GLU A 439 -16.12 -5.20 14.15
CA GLU A 439 -16.33 -3.87 14.76
C GLU A 439 -16.64 -3.99 16.27
N PHE A 440 -15.97 -3.18 17.08
CA PHE A 440 -16.15 -3.20 18.53
C PHE A 440 -17.46 -2.49 18.93
N SER A 441 -18.10 -3.00 19.99
CA SER A 441 -19.25 -2.32 20.61
C SER A 441 -18.83 -0.91 21.05
N CYS A 442 -19.51 0.13 20.56
CA CYS A 442 -19.22 1.50 20.95
C CYS A 442 -20.16 1.99 22.06
N TYR A 443 -19.71 2.94 22.89
CA TYR A 443 -20.50 3.60 23.93
C TYR A 443 -20.52 5.13 23.78
N THR A 444 -21.58 5.75 24.29
CA THR A 444 -21.72 7.21 24.52
C THR A 444 -21.54 7.56 25.99
N ASP A 445 -22.08 6.74 26.88
CA ASP A 445 -22.16 6.97 28.33
C ASP A 445 -21.38 5.90 29.11
N LEU A 446 -20.76 6.28 30.23
CA LEU A 446 -19.98 5.37 31.07
C LEU A 446 -20.84 4.67 32.14
N PRO A 447 -20.49 3.42 32.53
CA PRO A 447 -21.24 2.66 33.53
C PRO A 447 -21.11 3.26 34.93
N SER A 448 -22.27 3.54 35.55
CA SER A 448 -22.40 4.19 36.87
C SER A 448 -21.87 3.40 38.06
N ARG A 449 -21.61 2.09 37.88
CA ARG A 449 -20.89 1.22 38.82
C ARG A 449 -19.72 0.57 38.08
N SER A 450 -18.53 1.13 38.26
CA SER A 450 -17.31 0.64 37.64
C SER A 450 -16.08 1.04 38.46
N TYR A 451 -14.98 0.32 38.29
CA TYR A 451 -13.67 0.66 38.86
C TYR A 451 -12.79 1.31 37.80
N SER A 452 -11.96 2.28 38.17
CA SER A 452 -10.90 2.77 37.28
C SER A 452 -9.73 1.77 37.29
N VAL A 453 -9.45 1.16 36.15
CA VAL A 453 -8.40 0.16 35.97
C VAL A 453 -7.49 0.56 34.80
N ALA A 454 -6.21 0.24 34.91
CA ALA A 454 -5.28 0.29 33.80
C ALA A 454 -4.61 -1.07 33.58
N TYR A 455 -4.34 -1.39 32.32
CA TYR A 455 -3.45 -2.48 31.90
C TYR A 455 -2.28 -1.86 31.13
N ILE A 456 -1.05 -2.28 31.42
CA ILE A 456 0.16 -1.79 30.74
C ILE A 456 0.95 -3.00 30.24
N ASP A 457 1.02 -3.14 28.91
CA ASP A 457 2.03 -3.94 28.22
C ASP A 457 3.25 -3.04 27.96
N ALA A 458 4.43 -3.47 28.37
CA ALA A 458 5.67 -2.69 28.35
C ALA A 458 6.61 -3.20 27.26
N ALA A 459 7.03 -2.32 26.35
CA ALA A 459 7.91 -2.67 25.25
C ALA A 459 9.29 -3.18 25.73
N ASP A 460 9.62 -4.43 25.36
CA ASP A 460 10.93 -5.05 25.63
C ASP A 460 12.03 -4.53 24.70
N SER A 461 11.67 -4.05 23.50
CA SER A 461 12.62 -3.53 22.52
C SER A 461 12.11 -2.26 21.84
N GLY A 462 13.04 -1.49 21.25
CA GLY A 462 12.69 -0.30 20.44
C GLY A 462 11.95 -0.61 19.13
N ALA A 463 11.65 -1.88 18.83
CA ALA A 463 10.81 -2.29 17.71
C ALA A 463 9.32 -2.43 18.08
N ASP A 464 9.00 -2.57 19.37
CA ASP A 464 7.66 -2.91 19.85
C ASP A 464 6.90 -1.65 20.32
N TYR A 465 5.57 -1.71 20.46
CA TYR A 465 4.81 -0.59 21.06
C TYR A 465 4.54 -0.85 22.54
N LEU A 466 4.82 0.14 23.39
CA LEU A 466 4.22 0.19 24.72
C LEU A 466 2.72 0.45 24.55
N CYS A 467 1.89 -0.39 25.16
CA CYS A 467 0.44 -0.34 25.04
C CYS A 467 -0.20 -0.28 26.43
N ALA A 468 -0.57 0.93 26.86
CA ALA A 468 -1.30 1.16 28.09
C ALA A 468 -2.77 1.51 27.82
N LEU A 469 -3.67 0.71 28.38
CA LEU A 469 -5.12 0.83 28.27
C LEU A 469 -5.67 1.36 29.58
N PHE A 470 -6.43 2.46 29.54
CA PHE A 470 -7.16 2.99 30.68
C PHE A 470 -8.65 2.73 30.47
N TYR A 471 -9.32 2.13 31.46
CA TYR A 471 -10.70 1.69 31.30
C TYR A 471 -11.52 1.70 32.59
N LYS A 472 -12.84 1.76 32.42
CA LYS A 472 -13.82 1.49 33.47
C LYS A 472 -14.21 0.01 33.43
N GLU A 473 -13.80 -0.74 34.45
CA GLU A 473 -14.17 -2.15 34.61
C GLU A 473 -15.56 -2.24 35.24
N ALA A 474 -16.55 -2.67 34.44
CA ALA A 474 -17.92 -2.92 34.85
C ALA A 474 -18.27 -4.41 34.72
N GLU A 475 -19.44 -4.82 35.23
CA GLU A 475 -19.89 -6.22 35.24
C GLU A 475 -20.01 -6.81 33.82
N ASP A 476 -20.48 -6.02 32.86
CA ASP A 476 -20.74 -6.41 31.47
C ASP A 476 -19.56 -6.17 30.51
N GLY A 477 -18.57 -5.34 30.87
CA GLY A 477 -17.42 -5.06 30.00
C GLY A 477 -16.32 -4.18 30.60
N ASN A 478 -15.22 -4.02 29.84
CA ASN A 478 -14.20 -2.98 30.04
C ASN A 478 -14.51 -1.84 29.07
N TYR A 479 -14.85 -0.67 29.59
CA TYR A 479 -15.11 0.52 28.80
C TYR A 479 -13.81 1.33 28.66
N ILE A 480 -13.16 1.26 27.50
CA ILE A 480 -11.90 1.95 27.24
C ILE A 480 -12.14 3.47 27.28
N THR A 481 -11.44 4.18 28.15
CA THR A 481 -11.52 5.65 28.26
C THR A 481 -10.34 6.33 27.57
N ASP A 482 -9.16 5.70 27.58
CA ASP A 482 -7.93 6.25 27.01
C ASP A 482 -6.92 5.15 26.63
N VAL A 483 -6.02 5.45 25.69
CA VAL A 483 -4.99 4.52 25.20
C VAL A 483 -3.69 5.27 24.89
N LEU A 484 -2.60 4.90 25.57
CA LEU A 484 -1.25 5.28 25.17
C LEU A 484 -0.64 4.13 24.34
N TYR A 485 -0.34 4.40 23.07
CA TYR A 485 0.24 3.43 22.13
C TYR A 485 1.41 4.07 21.37
N THR A 486 2.64 3.80 21.83
CA THR A 486 3.84 4.50 21.32
C THR A 486 5.13 3.68 21.42
N LYS A 487 6.18 4.11 20.70
CA LYS A 487 7.56 3.58 20.78
C LYS A 487 8.53 4.57 21.44
N ASP A 488 8.01 5.57 22.14
CA ASP A 488 8.82 6.55 22.86
C ASP A 488 9.65 5.87 23.97
N PRO A 489 10.87 6.36 24.28
CA PRO A 489 11.73 5.77 25.31
C PRO A 489 11.06 5.67 26.69
N MET A 490 11.49 4.68 27.48
CA MET A 490 10.93 4.39 28.82
C MET A 490 10.87 5.61 29.75
N GLU A 491 11.85 6.51 29.68
CA GLU A 491 11.91 7.75 30.48
C GLU A 491 10.72 8.70 30.18
N VAL A 492 10.29 8.74 28.92
CA VAL A 492 9.14 9.54 28.44
C VAL A 492 7.84 8.84 28.80
N THR A 493 7.74 7.53 28.57
CA THR A 493 6.51 6.77 28.84
C THR A 493 6.23 6.61 30.34
N GLU A 494 7.24 6.37 31.19
CA GLU A 494 7.07 6.40 32.66
C GLU A 494 6.44 7.71 33.13
N THR A 495 6.94 8.84 32.62
CA THR A 495 6.46 10.19 32.99
C THR A 495 5.02 10.42 32.54
N THR A 496 4.70 10.06 31.29
CA THR A 496 3.35 10.17 30.71
C THR A 496 2.36 9.26 31.45
N LEU A 497 2.76 8.02 31.74
CA LEU A 497 1.91 7.03 32.43
C LEU A 497 1.59 7.45 33.86
N THR A 498 2.55 8.01 34.62
CA THR A 498 2.26 8.53 35.96
C THR A 498 1.16 9.61 35.91
N TYR A 499 1.24 10.54 34.95
CA TYR A 499 0.20 11.56 34.77
C TYR A 499 -1.15 10.93 34.41
N MET A 500 -1.20 10.02 33.44
CA MET A 500 -2.45 9.36 33.02
C MET A 500 -3.09 8.52 34.14
N LEU A 501 -2.30 7.80 34.94
CA LEU A 501 -2.78 7.05 36.12
C LEU A 501 -3.46 7.97 37.13
N GLN A 502 -2.94 9.20 37.32
CA GLN A 502 -3.54 10.21 38.18
C GLN A 502 -4.79 10.84 37.56
N GLN A 503 -4.77 11.21 36.26
CA GLN A 503 -5.93 11.81 35.58
C GLN A 503 -7.14 10.86 35.54
N HIS A 504 -6.93 9.59 35.19
CA HIS A 504 -7.99 8.58 35.15
C HIS A 504 -8.37 8.00 36.53
N GLN A 505 -7.75 8.52 37.60
CA GLN A 505 -7.97 8.10 39.00
C GLN A 505 -7.88 6.57 39.15
N VAL A 506 -6.80 5.97 38.65
CA VAL A 506 -6.66 4.51 38.54
C VAL A 506 -6.52 3.86 39.92
N GLU A 507 -7.39 2.90 40.22
CA GLU A 507 -7.38 2.13 41.48
C GLU A 507 -6.51 0.88 41.40
N ARG A 508 -6.49 0.24 40.22
CA ARG A 508 -5.70 -0.96 39.90
C ARG A 508 -4.92 -0.74 38.61
N CYS A 509 -3.60 -0.84 38.67
CA CYS A 509 -2.71 -0.83 37.51
C CYS A 509 -2.08 -2.22 37.38
N HIS A 510 -2.58 -3.01 36.43
CA HIS A 510 -1.98 -4.28 36.04
C HIS A 510 -0.82 -4.01 35.08
N ILE A 511 0.35 -4.57 35.34
CA ILE A 511 1.55 -4.35 34.50
C ILE A 511 2.13 -5.71 34.12
N GLU A 512 2.16 -5.98 32.82
CA GLU A 512 2.89 -7.12 32.25
C GLU A 512 4.37 -6.75 32.24
N SER A 513 5.18 -7.51 32.98
CA SER A 513 6.62 -7.30 33.08
C SER A 513 7.35 -8.47 32.44
N ASN A 514 8.28 -8.18 31.53
CA ASN A 514 9.21 -9.15 30.98
C ASN A 514 10.62 -8.90 31.54
N ASN A 515 11.69 -9.25 30.81
CA ASN A 515 13.08 -9.25 31.30
C ASN A 515 13.69 -7.84 31.39
N GLY A 516 13.20 -7.05 32.36
CA GLY A 516 13.64 -5.69 32.66
C GLY A 516 12.56 -4.88 33.39
N GLY A 517 11.29 -5.25 33.19
CA GLY A 517 10.13 -4.50 33.67
C GLY A 517 10.02 -4.32 35.20
N ASN A 518 10.74 -5.10 36.01
CA ASN A 518 10.82 -4.87 37.46
C ASN A 518 11.37 -3.47 37.82
N LEU A 519 12.29 -2.92 37.02
CA LEU A 519 12.78 -1.55 37.18
C LEU A 519 11.70 -0.52 36.79
N PHE A 520 11.06 -0.72 35.62
CA PHE A 520 9.96 0.12 35.12
C PHE A 520 8.78 0.20 36.11
N VAL A 521 8.34 -0.94 36.65
CA VAL A 521 7.29 -1.01 37.69
C VAL A 521 7.70 -0.21 38.93
N SER A 522 8.95 -0.37 39.39
CA SER A 522 9.47 0.32 40.58
C SER A 522 9.54 1.84 40.35
N ASN A 523 10.06 2.27 39.20
CA ASN A 523 10.15 3.67 38.80
C ASN A 523 8.74 4.30 38.70
N LEU A 524 7.81 3.63 37.99
CA LEU A 524 6.45 4.13 37.78
C LEU A 524 5.68 4.23 39.10
N GLN A 525 5.85 3.26 40.00
CA GLN A 525 5.27 3.28 41.34
C GLN A 525 5.86 4.42 42.19
N GLN A 526 7.19 4.61 42.17
CA GLN A 526 7.85 5.69 42.90
C GLN A 526 7.43 7.07 42.37
N ARG A 527 7.51 7.32 41.06
CA ARG A 527 7.06 8.57 40.42
C ARG A 527 5.60 8.89 40.78
N SER A 528 4.72 7.88 40.78
CA SER A 528 3.32 8.05 41.17
C SER A 528 3.16 8.45 42.65
N TRP A 529 3.94 7.85 43.54
CA TRP A 529 3.98 8.22 44.95
C TRP A 529 4.52 9.63 45.18
N ASP A 530 5.53 10.05 44.43
CA ASP A 530 6.14 11.38 44.52
C ASP A 530 5.20 12.48 43.97
N MET A 531 4.39 12.18 42.95
CA MET A 531 3.25 13.03 42.52
C MET A 531 2.03 12.94 43.46
N GLY A 532 2.13 12.24 44.59
CA GLY A 532 1.08 12.13 45.60
C GLY A 532 -0.06 11.15 45.29
N ASN A 533 0.00 10.39 44.19
CA ASN A 533 -0.99 9.36 43.90
C ASN A 533 -0.83 8.18 44.87
N ARG A 534 -1.74 8.10 45.86
CA ARG A 534 -1.85 6.98 46.81
C ARG A 534 -3.08 6.08 46.54
N LEU A 535 -3.79 6.31 45.43
CA LEU A 535 -4.96 5.55 45.02
C LEU A 535 -4.57 4.28 44.26
N THR A 536 -3.63 4.40 43.33
CA THR A 536 -3.24 3.30 42.44
C THR A 536 -2.51 2.18 43.17
N ARG A 537 -3.06 0.97 43.08
CA ARG A 537 -2.39 -0.28 43.45
C ARG A 537 -1.71 -0.85 42.22
N PHE A 538 -0.40 -1.07 42.33
CA PHE A 538 0.41 -1.64 41.26
C PHE A 538 0.44 -3.16 41.41
N ASN A 539 0.00 -3.84 40.35
CA ASN A 539 -0.18 -5.29 40.28
C ASN A 539 0.72 -5.83 39.15
N PRO A 540 2.04 -5.91 39.34
CA PRO A 540 2.94 -6.51 38.36
C PRO A 540 2.74 -8.02 38.27
N PHE A 541 2.87 -8.58 37.07
CA PHE A 541 2.88 -10.02 36.83
C PHE A 541 3.77 -10.37 35.63
N HIS A 542 4.11 -11.65 35.49
CA HIS A 542 4.87 -12.20 34.37
C HIS A 542 3.96 -13.14 33.58
N GLN A 543 3.97 -13.01 32.24
CA GLN A 543 3.28 -13.94 31.35
C GLN A 543 4.30 -14.88 30.68
N ASN A 544 4.03 -16.18 30.73
CA ASN A 544 4.90 -17.22 30.19
C ASN A 544 4.24 -18.02 29.03
N GLN A 545 3.00 -17.66 28.66
CA GLN A 545 2.26 -18.29 27.56
C GLN A 545 2.56 -17.63 26.22
N ASN A 546 2.30 -18.34 25.12
CA ASN A 546 2.49 -17.81 23.78
C ASN A 546 1.46 -16.70 23.47
N LYS A 547 1.95 -15.48 23.20
CA LYS A 547 1.18 -14.27 22.84
C LYS A 547 0.08 -14.55 21.80
N THR A 548 0.45 -15.09 20.63
CA THR A 548 -0.50 -15.44 19.56
C THR A 548 -1.60 -16.42 20.00
N ALA A 549 -1.27 -17.42 20.83
CA ALA A 549 -2.23 -18.39 21.35
C ALA A 549 -3.20 -17.78 22.37
N ARG A 550 -2.74 -16.88 23.26
CA ARG A 550 -3.61 -16.11 24.17
C ARG A 550 -4.61 -15.28 23.37
N ILE A 551 -4.12 -14.45 22.44
CA ILE A 551 -4.93 -13.56 21.62
C ILE A 551 -6.01 -14.34 20.86
N PHE A 552 -5.65 -15.49 20.27
CA PHE A 552 -6.61 -16.36 19.59
C PHE A 552 -7.67 -16.92 20.55
N ALA A 553 -7.27 -17.46 21.71
CA ALA A 553 -8.19 -18.05 22.68
C ALA A 553 -9.12 -17.02 23.36
N ALA A 554 -8.63 -15.81 23.61
CA ALA A 554 -9.38 -14.72 24.24
C ALA A 554 -10.23 -13.89 23.26
N SER A 555 -9.94 -13.96 21.95
CA SER A 555 -10.54 -13.14 20.87
C SER A 555 -12.05 -12.89 21.01
N ALA A 556 -12.85 -13.95 21.20
CA ALA A 556 -14.31 -13.85 21.35
C ALA A 556 -14.75 -13.15 22.65
N SER A 557 -13.99 -13.30 23.73
CA SER A 557 -14.22 -12.58 24.99
C SER A 557 -13.85 -11.11 24.86
N VAL A 558 -12.73 -10.80 24.18
CA VAL A 558 -12.29 -9.44 23.86
C VAL A 558 -13.35 -8.72 23.00
N GLN A 559 -13.81 -9.32 21.90
CA GLN A 559 -14.86 -8.73 21.04
C GLN A 559 -16.16 -8.42 21.80
N LYS A 560 -16.53 -9.28 22.76
CA LYS A 560 -17.77 -9.15 23.53
C LYS A 560 -17.67 -8.11 24.65
N LEU A 561 -16.58 -8.14 25.41
CA LEU A 561 -16.42 -7.42 26.68
C LEU A 561 -15.75 -6.05 26.54
N ILE A 562 -14.94 -5.81 25.50
CA ILE A 562 -14.35 -4.48 25.26
C ILE A 562 -15.42 -3.55 24.66
N LYS A 563 -15.61 -2.39 25.28
CA LYS A 563 -16.43 -1.29 24.79
C LYS A 563 -15.54 -0.09 24.46
N MET A 564 -15.60 0.40 23.22
CA MET A 564 -14.82 1.55 22.74
C MET A 564 -15.64 2.84 22.79
N PRO A 565 -15.04 4.04 22.94
CA PRO A 565 -15.76 5.29 22.74
C PRO A 565 -16.13 5.46 21.25
N LEU A 566 -17.23 6.15 20.95
CA LEU A 566 -17.75 6.27 19.56
C LEU A 566 -16.73 6.81 18.54
N ASP A 567 -15.78 7.64 18.98
CA ASP A 567 -14.74 8.28 18.17
C ASP A 567 -13.38 7.55 18.18
N TRP A 568 -13.28 6.35 18.77
CA TRP A 568 -12.01 5.68 19.09
C TRP A 568 -11.02 5.58 17.93
N LYS A 569 -11.49 5.33 16.69
CA LYS A 569 -10.63 5.24 15.50
C LYS A 569 -9.98 6.56 15.10
N LYS A 570 -10.60 7.70 15.45
CA LYS A 570 -10.02 9.05 15.29
C LYS A 570 -9.14 9.41 16.48
N ARG A 571 -9.51 8.99 17.69
CA ARG A 571 -8.80 9.30 18.94
C ARG A 571 -7.50 8.51 19.09
N PHE A 572 -7.48 7.24 18.67
CA PHE A 572 -6.34 6.31 18.83
C PHE A 572 -5.92 5.67 17.48
N PRO A 573 -5.60 6.44 16.43
CA PRO A 573 -5.54 5.92 15.05
C PRO A 573 -4.50 4.80 14.83
N LYS A 574 -3.32 4.87 15.48
CA LYS A 574 -2.29 3.81 15.41
C LYS A 574 -2.80 2.50 16.01
N PHE A 575 -3.28 2.56 17.26
CA PHE A 575 -3.86 1.42 17.99
C PHE A 575 -5.05 0.82 17.23
N ALA A 576 -5.93 1.68 16.70
CA ALA A 576 -7.09 1.25 15.93
C ALA A 576 -6.70 0.53 14.63
N ARG A 577 -5.72 1.04 13.88
CA ARG A 577 -5.18 0.37 12.68
C ARG A 577 -4.57 -0.99 13.04
N ASP A 578 -3.70 -1.04 14.05
CA ASP A 578 -2.94 -2.26 14.37
C ASP A 578 -3.86 -3.34 14.97
N LEU A 579 -4.88 -2.96 15.74
CA LEU A 579 -5.92 -3.86 16.23
C LEU A 579 -6.89 -4.34 15.13
N THR A 580 -7.37 -3.43 14.27
CA THR A 580 -8.34 -3.76 13.20
C THR A 580 -7.69 -4.37 11.96
N GLY A 581 -6.36 -4.33 11.85
CA GLY A 581 -5.58 -5.05 10.85
C GLY A 581 -5.12 -6.46 11.29
N TYR A 582 -5.30 -6.82 12.56
CA TYR A 582 -4.78 -8.07 13.12
C TYR A 582 -5.46 -9.32 12.53
N LEU A 583 -4.67 -10.28 12.07
CA LEU A 583 -5.11 -11.44 11.31
C LEU A 583 -5.30 -12.69 12.18
N ARG A 584 -6.35 -13.50 11.90
CA ARG A 584 -6.62 -14.77 12.61
C ARG A 584 -5.52 -15.82 12.43
N VAL A 585 -4.83 -15.76 11.29
CA VAL A 585 -3.75 -16.67 10.88
C VAL A 585 -2.75 -15.85 10.08
N GLY A 586 -1.46 -16.06 10.27
CA GLY A 586 -0.40 -15.37 9.52
C GLY A 586 0.64 -14.70 10.42
N THR A 587 1.46 -13.84 9.82
CA THR A 587 2.45 -13.04 10.54
C THR A 587 1.90 -11.64 10.71
N ASN A 588 1.53 -11.28 11.95
CA ASN A 588 1.17 -9.92 12.31
C ASN A 588 2.45 -9.15 12.66
N ALA A 589 2.61 -7.92 12.15
CA ALA A 589 3.83 -7.12 12.37
C ALA A 589 3.87 -6.45 13.76
N HIS A 590 2.70 -6.14 14.32
CA HIS A 590 2.50 -5.59 15.65
C HIS A 590 1.36 -6.37 16.32
N ASP A 591 1.57 -6.85 17.56
CA ASP A 591 0.60 -7.64 18.31
C ASP A 591 0.35 -7.13 19.74
N ASP A 592 0.94 -5.99 20.09
CA ASP A 592 0.85 -5.34 21.40
C ASP A 592 -0.57 -4.81 21.70
N ALA A 593 -1.22 -4.19 20.72
CA ALA A 593 -2.60 -3.70 20.85
C ALA A 593 -3.63 -4.82 21.18
N PRO A 594 -3.66 -5.95 20.45
CA PRO A 594 -4.56 -7.06 20.76
C PRO A 594 -4.12 -7.91 21.97
N ASP A 595 -2.83 -7.99 22.32
CA ASP A 595 -2.41 -8.69 23.55
C ASP A 595 -2.73 -7.87 24.80
N ALA A 596 -2.50 -6.54 24.78
CA ALA A 596 -2.92 -5.68 25.89
C ALA A 596 -4.43 -5.76 26.14
N LEU A 597 -5.26 -5.80 25.08
CA LEU A 597 -6.69 -6.04 25.24
C LEU A 597 -6.99 -7.44 25.80
N THR A 598 -6.27 -8.47 25.35
CA THR A 598 -6.38 -9.84 25.85
C THR A 598 -6.06 -9.92 27.34
N GLY A 599 -4.92 -9.37 27.76
CA GLY A 599 -4.51 -9.25 29.15
C GLY A 599 -5.46 -8.41 30.00
N SER A 600 -6.05 -7.34 29.46
CA SER A 600 -7.08 -6.56 30.15
C SER A 600 -8.35 -7.36 30.46
N ILE A 601 -8.62 -8.41 29.67
CA ILE A 601 -9.72 -9.38 29.91
C ILE A 601 -9.27 -10.50 30.86
N GLU A 602 -8.06 -11.03 30.72
CA GLU A 602 -7.47 -12.01 31.66
C GLU A 602 -7.37 -11.45 33.09
N CYS A 603 -7.13 -10.14 33.24
CA CYS A 603 -7.04 -9.45 34.53
C CYS A 603 -8.38 -9.05 35.16
N ARG A 604 -9.52 -9.20 34.46
CA ARG A 604 -10.84 -8.86 35.01
C ARG A 604 -11.13 -9.72 36.23
N GLN A 605 -11.47 -9.08 37.35
CA GLN A 605 -11.87 -9.83 38.54
C GLN A 605 -13.26 -10.47 38.32
N PRO A 606 -13.49 -11.71 38.77
CA PRO A 606 -14.82 -12.30 38.73
C PRO A 606 -15.79 -11.46 39.57
N PRO A 607 -17.05 -11.30 39.15
CA PRO A 607 -18.02 -10.49 39.90
C PRO A 607 -18.14 -11.02 41.33
N LYS A 608 -18.01 -10.12 42.31
CA LYS A 608 -18.17 -10.46 43.72
C LYS A 608 -19.52 -11.14 43.91
N ARG A 609 -19.49 -12.41 44.33
CA ARG A 609 -20.68 -13.10 44.84
C ARG A 609 -21.09 -12.45 46.17
N VAL A 610 -21.84 -11.34 46.07
CA VAL A 610 -22.58 -10.79 47.21
C VAL A 610 -23.47 -11.92 47.73
N SER A 611 -23.33 -12.28 48.99
CA SER A 611 -24.16 -13.32 49.58
C SER A 611 -25.62 -12.84 49.64
N VAL A 612 -26.56 -13.78 49.58
CA VAL A 612 -27.99 -13.44 49.69
C VAL A 612 -28.28 -12.77 51.05
N ALA A 613 -27.52 -13.11 52.10
CA ALA A 613 -27.56 -12.45 53.41
C ALA A 613 -27.15 -10.97 53.33
N GLU A 614 -26.05 -10.64 52.64
CA GLU A 614 -25.61 -9.26 52.42
C GLU A 614 -26.62 -8.44 51.58
N MET A 615 -27.27 -9.04 50.58
CA MET A 615 -28.34 -8.37 49.82
C MET A 615 -29.55 -8.01 50.69
N PHE A 616 -29.85 -8.77 51.74
CA PHE A 616 -30.93 -8.49 52.70
C PHE A 616 -30.46 -7.83 54.00
N GLY A 617 -29.19 -7.40 54.08
CA GLY A 617 -28.65 -6.66 55.22
C GLY A 617 -28.51 -7.46 56.53
N LEU A 618 -28.59 -8.79 56.47
CA LEU A 618 -28.42 -9.67 57.62
C LEU A 618 -26.93 -9.98 57.81
N ARG A 619 -26.41 -9.67 59.00
CA ARG A 619 -25.07 -10.00 59.49
C ARG A 619 -25.14 -11.07 60.57
#